data_AF-A0A1G6GMX1-F1
#
_entry.id   AF-A0A1G6GMX1-F1
#
_cell.length_a   1.000
_cell.length_b   1.000
_cell.length_c   1.000
_cell.angle_alpha   90.00
_cell.angle_beta   90.00
_cell.angle_gamma   90.00
#
_symmetry.space_group_name_H-M   'P 1'
#
loop_
_entity.id
_entity.type
_entity.pdbx_description
1 polymer ?
#
loop_
_entity_poly.entity_id
_entity_poly.type
_entity_poly.pdbx_seq_one_letter_code
_entity_poly.pdbx_strand_id
1 'polypeptide(L)' 'MTNMDATTPGPLQRVGARVVRAGRGIRWYVTTLMGDRAYDVYVAHLKAQHPDATPLTERQFWRQRTAEQDANPGARCC' A
#
# COMPACT_ATOMS: atom_id res chain seq x y z
N MET A 1 35.54 25.98 -11.00
CA MET A 1 34.21 26.49 -10.64
C MET A 1 33.28 25.31 -10.35
N THR A 2 33.60 24.53 -9.31
CA THR A 2 32.73 23.48 -8.73
C THR A 2 33.34 23.08 -7.39
N ASN A 3 33.02 23.78 -6.32
CA ASN A 3 33.01 23.16 -5.00
C ASN A 3 31.54 23.00 -4.66
N MET A 4 31.01 21.82 -4.96
CA MET A 4 29.79 21.34 -4.30
C MET A 4 30.17 21.16 -2.84
N ASP A 5 29.71 22.08 -2.00
CA ASP A 5 29.77 21.96 -0.56
C ASP A 5 29.19 20.60 -0.15
N ALA A 6 30.05 19.71 0.32
CA ALA A 6 29.66 18.46 0.93
C ALA A 6 28.87 18.79 2.20
N THR A 7 27.56 18.98 2.03
CA THR A 7 26.61 19.18 3.13
C THR A 7 26.51 17.84 3.84
N THR A 8 27.39 17.61 4.80
CA THR A 8 27.33 16.45 5.66
C THR A 8 26.03 16.57 6.46
N PRO A 9 25.08 15.64 6.29
CA PRO A 9 23.80 15.77 6.96
C PRO A 9 24.02 15.73 8.47
N GLY A 10 23.52 16.77 9.14
CA GLY A 10 23.64 16.92 10.59
C GLY A 10 23.01 15.74 11.33
N PRO A 11 23.39 15.50 12.60
CA PRO A 11 22.89 14.37 13.37
C PRO A 11 21.36 14.32 13.44
N LEU A 12 20.69 15.47 13.50
CA LEU A 12 19.23 15.59 13.47
C LEU A 12 18.61 15.11 12.16
N GLN A 13 19.24 15.37 11.02
CA GLN A 13 18.77 14.88 9.71
C GLN A 13 18.90 13.36 9.62
N ARG A 14 19.96 12.78 10.19
CA ARG A 14 20.15 11.32 10.27
C ARG A 14 19.12 10.66 11.18
N VAL A 15 18.79 11.28 12.31
CA VAL A 15 17.72 10.82 13.22
C VAL A 15 16.36 10.92 12.52
N GLY A 16 16.08 12.06 11.87
CA GLY A 16 14.86 12.25 11.09
C GLY A 16 14.68 11.19 10.00
N ALA A 17 15.73 10.89 9.24
CA ALA A 17 15.71 9.85 8.22
C ALA A 17 15.39 8.45 8.80
N ARG A 18 15.92 8.12 9.99
CA ARG A 18 15.61 6.85 10.66
C ARG A 18 14.17 6.79 11.15
N VAL A 19 13.65 7.87 11.73
CA VAL A 19 12.26 7.97 12.18
C VAL A 19 11.29 7.83 11.01
N VAL A 20 11.55 8.52 9.90
CA VAL A 20 10.75 8.39 8.67
C VAL A 20 10.77 6.95 8.15
N ARG A 21 11.93 6.29 8.16
CA ARG A 21 12.05 4.89 7.72
C ARG A 21 11.25 3.95 8.63
N ALA A 22 11.32 4.12 9.94
CA ALA A 22 10.57 3.34 10.91
C ALA A 22 9.05 3.55 10.76
N GLY A 23 8.62 4.81 10.65
CA GLY A 23 7.21 5.17 10.42
C GLY A 23 6.67 4.57 9.12
N ARG A 24 7.46 4.56 8.04
CA ARG A 24 7.07 3.91 6.78
C ARG A 24 6.91 2.40 6.93
N GLY A 25 7.78 1.75 7.73
CA GLY A 25 7.67 0.32 8.05
C GLY A 25 6.43 -0.01 8.87
N ILE A 26 6.11 0.80 9.88
CA ILE A 26 4.88 0.65 10.68
C ILE A 26 3.66 0.84 9.80
N ARG A 27 3.61 1.87 8.96
CA ARG A 27 2.49 2.08 8.02
C ARG A 27 2.37 0.93 7.03
N TRP A 28 3.49 0.43 6.50
CA TRP A 28 3.50 -0.78 5.67
C TRP A 28 2.86 -1.96 6.43
N TYR A 29 3.27 -2.21 7.66
CA TYR A 29 2.75 -3.33 8.46
C TYR A 29 1.24 -3.19 8.75
N VAL A 30 0.80 -2.03 9.24
CA VAL A 30 -0.61 -1.77 9.56
C VAL A 30 -1.49 -1.85 8.32
N THR A 31 -1.09 -1.25 7.19
CA THR A 31 -1.88 -1.31 5.94
C THR A 31 -1.93 -2.71 5.33
N THR A 32 -0.92 -3.55 5.58
CA THR A 32 -0.96 -4.96 5.17
C THR A 32 -1.94 -5.74 6.04
N LEU A 33 -1.87 -5.57 7.36
CA LEU A 33 -2.71 -6.30 8.30
C LEU A 33 -4.18 -5.90 8.25
N MET A 34 -4.48 -4.61 8.11
CA MET A 34 -5.86 -4.13 7.99
C MET A 34 -6.48 -4.42 6.62
N GLY A 35 -5.72 -4.97 5.67
CA GLY A 35 -6.22 -5.28 4.34
C GLY A 35 -6.40 -4.06 3.43
N ASP A 36 -5.94 -2.87 3.84
CA ASP A 36 -5.93 -1.65 3.01
C ASP A 36 -5.17 -1.87 1.68
N ARG A 37 -4.25 -2.84 1.64
CA ARG A 37 -3.52 -3.20 0.41
C ARG A 37 -4.19 -4.24 -0.48
N ALA A 38 -5.44 -4.60 -0.21
CA ALA A 38 -6.19 -5.51 -1.08
C ALA A 38 -6.22 -5.00 -2.54
N TYR A 39 -6.31 -3.69 -2.75
CA TYR A 39 -6.28 -3.09 -4.08
C TYR A 39 -4.91 -3.23 -4.76
N ASP A 40 -3.81 -2.93 -4.06
CA ASP A 40 -2.44 -3.09 -4.59
C ASP A 40 -2.17 -4.53 -5.03
N VAL A 41 -2.60 -5.50 -4.19
CA VAL A 41 -2.49 -6.93 -4.49
C VAL A 41 -3.33 -7.30 -5.71
N TYR A 42 -4.55 -6.77 -5.81
CA TYR A 42 -5.41 -6.96 -6.98
C TYR A 42 -4.75 -6.44 -8.26
N VAL A 43 -4.21 -5.21 -8.25
CA VAL A 43 -3.54 -4.63 -9.42
C VAL A 43 -2.28 -5.41 -9.79
N ALA A 44 -1.48 -5.83 -8.80
CA ALA A 44 -0.29 -6.65 -9.05
C ALA A 44 -0.66 -8.00 -9.67
N HIS A 45 -1.71 -8.65 -9.16
CA HIS A 45 -2.23 -9.89 -9.71
C HIS A 45 -2.78 -9.69 -11.13
N LEU A 46 -3.54 -8.63 -11.36
CA LEU A 46 -4.09 -8.31 -12.67
C LEU A 46 -2.98 -8.06 -13.68
N LYS A 47 -1.96 -7.28 -13.34
CA LYS A 47 -0.80 -7.06 -14.22
C LYS A 47 -0.02 -8.34 -14.51
N ALA A 48 0.04 -9.27 -13.55
CA ALA A 48 0.74 -10.54 -13.71
C ALA A 48 -0.03 -11.54 -14.59
N GLN A 49 -1.36 -11.62 -14.46
CA GLN A 49 -2.19 -12.59 -15.20
C GLN A 49 -2.78 -12.02 -16.50
N HIS A 50 -3.07 -10.73 -16.52
CA HIS A 50 -3.78 -10.04 -17.59
C HIS A 50 -3.13 -8.67 -17.86
N PRO A 51 -1.95 -8.64 -18.49
CA PRO A 51 -1.22 -7.39 -18.74
C PRO A 51 -2.01 -6.38 -19.59
N ASP A 52 -2.94 -6.85 -20.43
CA ASP A 52 -3.77 -6.02 -21.31
C ASP A 52 -5.08 -5.53 -20.66
N ALA A 53 -5.40 -5.99 -19.44
CA ALA A 53 -6.62 -5.60 -18.76
C ALA A 53 -6.44 -4.31 -17.95
N THR A 54 -7.34 -3.35 -18.15
CA THR A 54 -7.37 -2.13 -17.34
C THR A 54 -7.89 -2.44 -15.93
N PRO A 55 -7.13 -2.17 -14.86
CA PRO A 55 -7.60 -2.38 -13.51
C PRO A 55 -8.81 -1.51 -13.19
N LEU A 56 -9.73 -2.06 -12.39
CA LEU A 56 -10.81 -1.31 -11.76
C LEU A 56 -10.23 -0.13 -10.98
N THR A 57 -10.98 0.96 -10.86
CA THR A 57 -10.60 2.01 -9.90
C THR A 57 -10.73 1.50 -8.48
N GLU A 58 -9.93 2.03 -7.55
CA GLU A 58 -9.92 1.62 -6.14
C GLU A 58 -11.33 1.64 -5.51
N ARG A 59 -12.12 2.68 -5.77
CA ARG A 59 -13.50 2.79 -5.27
C ARG A 59 -14.41 1.69 -5.83
N GLN A 60 -14.26 1.34 -7.11
CA GLN A 60 -15.04 0.27 -7.72
C GLN A 60 -14.67 -1.09 -7.14
N PHE A 61 -13.38 -1.33 -6.92
CA PHE A 61 -12.87 -2.54 -6.28
C PHE A 61 -13.49 -2.75 -4.89
N TRP A 62 -13.44 -1.74 -4.03
CA TRP A 62 -14.02 -1.84 -2.69
C TRP A 62 -15.53 -2.04 -2.71
N ARG A 63 -16.25 -1.32 -3.58
CA ARG A 63 -17.69 -1.51 -3.75
C ARG A 63 -18.05 -2.93 -4.18
N GLN A 64 -17.33 -3.47 -5.15
CA GLN A 64 -17.53 -4.85 -5.63
C GLN A 64 -17.23 -5.85 -4.51
N ARG A 65 -16.12 -5.69 -3.81
CA ARG A 65 -15.75 -6.56 -2.68
C ARG A 65 -16.81 -6.57 -1.58
N THR A 66 -17.35 -5.42 -1.22
CA THR A 66 -18.45 -5.33 -0.23
C THR A 66 -19.71 -5.99 -0.75
N ALA A 67 -20.07 -5.80 -2.03
CA ALA A 67 -21.22 -6.46 -2.64
C ALA A 67 -21.07 -7.98 -2.68
N GLU A 68 -19.86 -8.48 -2.96
CA GLU A 68 -19.55 -9.91 -2.93
C GLU A 68 -19.65 -10.49 -1.51
N GLN A 69 -19.21 -9.75 -0.49
CA GLN A 69 -19.35 -10.15 0.92
C GLN A 69 -20.81 -10.14 1.40
N ASP A 70 -21.61 -9.19 0.92
CA ASP A 70 -23.03 -9.10 1.23
C ASP A 70 -23.83 -10.20 0.53
N ALA A 71 -23.51 -10.49 -0.74
CA ALA A 71 -24.13 -11.56 -1.52
C ALA A 71 -23.72 -12.96 -1.05
N ASN A 72 -22.48 -13.13 -0.58
CA ASN A 72 -21.95 -14.38 -0.05
C ASN A 72 -21.50 -14.18 1.40
N PRO A 73 -22.43 -14.07 2.36
CA PRO A 73 -22.11 -13.80 3.76
C PRO A 73 -21.37 -14.95 4.49
N GLY A 74 -20.97 -15.99 3.77
CA GLY A 74 -20.34 -17.20 4.30
C GLY A 74 -21.30 -18.02 5.17
N ALA A 75 -20.76 -19.03 5.85
CA ALA A 75 -21.47 -19.70 6.93
C ALA A 75 -21.56 -18.74 8.12
N ARG A 76 -22.51 -17.79 8.08
CA ARG A 76 -22.91 -17.11 9.30
C ARG A 76 -23.55 -18.18 10.17
N CYS A 77 -23.04 -18.34 11.38
CA CYS A 77 -23.73 -19.10 12.41
C CYS A 77 -25.06 -18.37 12.69
N CYS A 78 -26.09 -18.77 11.96
CA CYS A 78 -27.47 -18.66 12.40
C CYS A 78 -27.68 -19.68 13.52
#